data_AF-A0A959Y787-F1
#
_entry.id   AF-A0A959Y787-F1
#
_cell.length_a   1.000
_cell.length_b   1.000
_cell.length_c   1.000
_cell.angle_alpha   90.00
_cell.angle_beta   90.00
_cell.angle_gamma   90.00
#
_symmetry.space_group_name_H-M   'P 1'
#
loop_
_entity.id
_entity.type
_entity.pdbx_description
1 polymer ?
#
loop_
_entity_poly.entity_id
_entity_poly.type
_entity_poly.pdbx_seq_one_letter_code
_entity_poly.pdbx_strand_id
1 'polypeptide(L)'
;LGLPSGLPVWVPLVLSAAAFAASYFVVNYAIERFIHDRIRLIYRTVHDLKTGKSTAPELDMGTDVLGQVNTDVLDWATARRSEIRELREREKFRREFIGNVAHELKTPIFNIQGYILTLLEGGLEDDKVNLDFLERASRGVDRLTKIVEDLDMISK
;
A
#
# COMPACT_ATOMS: atom_id res chain seq x y z
N LEU A 1 52.12 -12.68 -57.21
CA LEU A 1 51.47 -11.37 -57.40
C LEU A 1 52.53 -10.31 -57.19
N GLY A 2 53.15 -9.82 -58.28
CA GLY A 2 54.25 -8.86 -58.21
C GLY A 2 53.72 -7.44 -58.05
N LEU A 3 54.11 -6.76 -56.97
CA LEU A 3 53.84 -5.33 -56.80
C LEU A 3 54.74 -4.53 -57.77
N PRO A 4 54.20 -3.54 -58.50
CA PRO A 4 54.98 -2.72 -59.43
C PRO A 4 56.07 -1.95 -58.67
N SER A 5 57.32 -2.10 -59.13
CA SER A 5 58.54 -1.54 -58.56
C SER A 5 58.64 -0.02 -58.79
N GLY A 6 57.84 0.74 -58.04
CA GLY A 6 57.85 2.21 -58.06
C GLY A 6 57.01 2.89 -56.99
N LEU A 7 56.28 2.16 -56.14
CA LEU A 7 55.49 2.76 -55.07
C LEU A 7 56.37 2.99 -53.82
N PRO A 8 56.43 4.22 -53.29
CA PRO A 8 57.23 4.49 -52.12
C PRO A 8 56.60 3.90 -50.84
N VAL A 9 57.45 3.44 -49.92
CA VAL A 9 57.08 2.64 -48.72
C VAL A 9 56.09 3.35 -47.79
N TRP A 10 55.97 4.68 -47.87
CA TRP A 10 55.01 5.45 -47.07
C TRP A 10 53.54 5.26 -47.52
N VAL A 11 53.28 4.82 -48.76
CA VAL A 11 51.92 4.63 -49.29
C VAL A 11 51.10 3.61 -48.48
N PRO A 12 51.57 2.36 -48.23
CA PRO A 12 50.82 1.39 -47.42
C PRO A 12 50.67 1.86 -45.96
N LEU A 13 51.61 2.65 -45.44
CA LEU A 13 51.56 3.16 -44.06
C LEU A 13 50.45 4.21 -43.91
N VAL A 14 50.36 5.15 -44.85
CA VAL A 14 49.28 6.15 -44.90
C VAL A 14 47.92 5.47 -45.11
N LEU A 15 47.84 4.46 -45.97
CA LEU A 15 46.62 3.70 -46.21
C LEU A 15 46.13 2.99 -44.93
N SER A 16 47.05 2.34 -44.21
CA SER A 16 46.74 1.66 -42.94
C SER A 16 46.28 2.64 -41.86
N ALA A 17 46.95 3.79 -41.73
CA ALA A 17 46.56 4.84 -40.79
C ALA A 17 45.17 5.42 -41.12
N ALA A 18 44.88 5.65 -42.40
CA ALA A 18 43.57 6.11 -42.85
C ALA A 18 42.47 5.07 -42.57
N ALA A 19 42.75 3.79 -42.82
CA ALA A 19 41.82 2.70 -42.51
C ALA A 19 41.56 2.58 -41.01
N PHE A 20 42.60 2.73 -40.18
CA PHE A 20 42.47 2.72 -38.72
C PHE A 20 41.62 3.90 -38.22
N ALA A 21 41.87 5.11 -38.73
CA ALA A 21 41.09 6.29 -38.38
C ALA A 21 39.62 6.15 -38.80
N ALA A 22 39.36 5.68 -40.03
CA ALA A 22 38.00 5.43 -40.50
C ALA A 22 37.27 4.40 -39.62
N SER A 23 37.94 3.29 -39.28
CA SER A 23 37.40 2.28 -38.37
C SER A 23 37.06 2.86 -36.99
N TYR A 24 37.98 3.65 -36.42
CA TYR A 24 37.77 4.32 -35.13
C TYR A 24 36.55 5.26 -35.16
N PHE A 25 36.38 6.06 -36.21
CA PHE A 25 35.21 6.93 -36.36
C PHE A 25 33.90 6.14 -36.51
N VAL A 26 33.90 5.06 -37.30
CA VAL A 26 32.73 4.20 -37.47
C VAL A 26 32.33 3.54 -36.14
N VAL A 27 33.29 3.03 -35.38
CA VAL A 27 33.04 2.40 -34.08
C VAL A 27 32.49 3.40 -33.07
N ASN A 28 33.08 4.59 -32.94
CA ASN A 28 32.55 5.61 -32.02
C ASN A 28 31.14 6.06 -32.40
N TYR A 29 30.90 6.32 -33.68
CA TYR A 29 29.56 6.69 -34.16
C TYR A 29 28.54 5.58 -33.90
N ALA A 30 28.92 4.31 -34.10
CA ALA A 30 28.08 3.17 -33.79
C ALA A 30 27.77 3.06 -32.29
N ILE A 31 28.75 3.32 -31.41
CA ILE A 31 28.56 3.31 -29.95
C ILE A 31 27.61 4.43 -29.52
N GLU A 32 27.83 5.66 -29.95
CA GLU A 32 26.96 6.81 -29.60
C GLU A 32 25.52 6.56 -30.06
N ARG A 33 25.33 6.09 -31.30
CA ARG A 33 24.01 5.77 -31.84
C ARG A 33 23.35 4.61 -31.10
N PHE A 34 24.08 3.53 -30.83
CA PHE A 34 23.55 2.36 -30.14
C PHE A 34 23.13 2.67 -28.69
N ILE A 35 23.93 3.45 -27.97
CA ILE A 35 23.63 3.86 -26.60
C ILE A 35 22.37 4.74 -26.58
N HIS A 36 22.29 5.76 -27.45
CA HIS A 36 21.13 6.64 -27.51
C HIS A 36 19.82 5.91 -27.88
N ASP A 37 19.87 5.00 -28.86
CA ASP A 37 18.68 4.24 -29.30
C ASP A 37 18.20 3.27 -28.21
N ARG A 38 19.11 2.62 -27.48
CA ARG A 38 18.75 1.66 -26.41
C ARG A 38 18.23 2.33 -25.15
N ILE A 39 18.81 3.47 -24.74
CA ILE A 39 18.32 4.23 -23.58
C ILE A 39 16.88 4.72 -23.82
N ARG A 40 16.56 5.18 -25.04
CA ARG A 40 15.21 5.64 -25.39
C ARG A 40 14.16 4.53 -25.33
N LEU A 41 14.54 3.30 -25.68
CA LEU A 41 13.64 2.13 -25.61
C LEU A 41 13.28 1.77 -24.17
N ILE A 42 14.28 1.72 -23.28
CA ILE A 42 14.08 1.40 -21.85
C ILE A 42 13.21 2.49 -21.19
N TYR A 43 13.47 3.76 -21.50
CA TYR A 43 12.69 4.88 -20.99
C TYR A 43 11.20 4.76 -21.35
N ARG A 44 10.86 4.43 -22.60
CA ARG A 44 9.46 4.25 -23.02
C ARG A 44 8.78 3.07 -22.33
N THR A 45 9.45 1.92 -22.21
CA THR A 45 8.86 0.72 -21.58
C THR A 45 8.59 0.91 -20.09
N VAL A 46 9.47 1.61 -19.36
CA VAL A 46 9.30 1.86 -17.92
C VAL A 46 8.19 2.87 -17.65
N HIS A 47 7.99 3.84 -18.54
CA HIS A 47 6.97 4.87 -18.37
C HIS A 47 5.55 4.35 -18.66
N ASP A 48 5.39 3.51 -19.70
CA ASP A 48 4.09 2.93 -20.08
C ASP A 48 3.50 2.00 -19.00
N LEU A 49 4.36 1.39 -18.17
CA LEU A 49 3.93 0.55 -17.05
C LEU A 49 3.47 1.36 -15.83
N LYS A 50 3.79 2.66 -15.75
CA LYS A 50 3.50 3.51 -14.57
C LYS A 50 2.19 4.28 -14.69
N THR A 51 1.73 4.59 -15.90
CA THR A 51 0.56 5.44 -16.11
C THR A 51 -0.25 4.98 -17.31
N GLY A 52 -1.28 4.17 -17.07
CA GLY A 52 -2.25 3.72 -18.09
C GLY A 52 -3.16 4.84 -18.63
N LYS A 53 -2.61 6.03 -18.90
CA LYS A 53 -3.29 7.17 -19.55
C LYS A 53 -2.30 7.93 -20.43
N SER A 54 -2.51 7.82 -21.74
CA SER A 54 -1.88 8.65 -22.77
C SER A 54 -2.37 10.10 -22.64
N THR A 55 -1.57 10.93 -21.98
CA THR A 55 -1.52 12.38 -22.20
C THR A 55 -0.11 12.81 -21.87
N ALA A 56 0.70 13.01 -22.90
CA ALA A 56 2.08 13.47 -22.73
C ALA A 56 2.04 14.92 -22.20
N PRO A 57 2.60 15.21 -21.02
CA PRO A 57 2.87 16.59 -20.64
C PRO A 57 4.04 17.10 -21.49
N GLU A 58 3.94 18.33 -21.97
CA GLU A 58 5.05 19.09 -22.54
C GLU A 58 6.12 19.24 -21.45
N LEU A 59 7.20 18.45 -21.53
CA LEU A 59 8.30 18.49 -20.56
C LEU A 59 9.48 19.25 -21.16
N ASP A 60 9.72 20.43 -20.61
CA ASP A 60 10.91 21.25 -20.83
C ASP A 60 12.15 20.49 -20.32
N MET A 61 13.02 20.07 -21.24
CA MET A 61 14.23 19.27 -20.98
C MET A 61 15.39 20.14 -20.45
N GLY A 62 15.08 21.04 -19.51
CA GLY A 62 16.02 22.01 -18.94
C GLY A 62 16.18 21.95 -17.41
N THR A 63 15.26 21.33 -16.66
CA THR A 63 15.31 21.37 -15.19
C THR A 63 14.87 20.06 -14.53
N ASP A 64 15.74 19.56 -13.65
CA ASP A 64 15.57 18.56 -12.58
C ASP A 64 14.30 17.67 -12.55
N VAL A 65 14.07 16.90 -13.60
CA VAL A 65 12.99 15.89 -13.65
C VAL A 65 13.20 14.79 -12.60
N LEU A 66 14.45 14.46 -12.27
CA LEU A 66 14.78 13.44 -11.27
C LEU A 66 14.44 13.90 -9.84
N GLY A 67 14.69 15.17 -9.51
CA GLY A 67 14.30 15.75 -8.23
C GLY A 67 12.78 15.80 -8.03
N GLN A 68 12.02 16.16 -9.07
CA GLN A 68 10.55 16.17 -9.01
C GLN A 68 9.98 14.77 -8.72
N VAL A 69 10.43 13.74 -9.45
CA VAL A 69 9.97 12.36 -9.23
C VAL A 69 10.34 11.86 -7.83
N ASN A 70 11.52 12.22 -7.31
CA ASN A 70 11.92 11.84 -5.96
C ASN A 70 11.00 12.45 -4.89
N THR A 71 10.67 13.74 -5.03
CA THR A 71 9.75 14.43 -4.13
C THR A 71 8.35 13.83 -4.18
N ASP A 72 7.79 13.61 -5.37
CA ASP A 72 6.45 13.03 -5.53
C ASP A 72 6.34 11.63 -4.91
N VAL A 73 7.39 10.81 -5.04
CA VAL A 73 7.41 9.46 -4.43
C VAL A 73 7.48 9.53 -2.92
N LEU A 74 8.26 10.47 -2.36
CA LEU A 74 8.34 10.68 -0.92
C LEU A 74 7.01 11.19 -0.34
N ASP A 75 6.37 12.15 -1.01
CA ASP A 75 5.08 12.69 -0.60
C ASP A 75 3.98 11.62 -0.68
N TRP A 76 3.96 10.82 -1.74
CA TRP A 76 3.06 9.68 -1.84
C TRP A 76 3.30 8.66 -0.73
N ALA A 77 4.56 8.30 -0.45
CA ALA A 77 4.89 7.33 0.58
C ALA A 77 4.48 7.80 1.99
N THR A 78 4.67 9.10 2.28
CA THR A 78 4.28 9.68 3.57
C THR A 78 2.76 9.75 3.72
N ALA A 79 2.04 10.22 2.69
CA ALA A 79 0.58 10.22 2.66
C ALA A 79 0.02 8.80 2.86
N ARG A 80 0.55 7.82 2.12
CA ARG A 80 0.13 6.42 2.22
C ARG A 80 0.41 5.83 3.61
N ARG A 81 1.54 6.18 4.22
CA ARG A 81 1.87 5.75 5.58
C ARG A 81 0.91 6.35 6.61
N SER A 82 0.50 7.61 6.43
CA SER A 82 -0.49 8.25 7.30
C SER A 82 -1.85 7.58 7.18
N GLU A 83 -2.31 7.31 5.95
CA GLU A 83 -3.56 6.60 5.69
C GLU A 83 -3.57 5.20 6.32
N ILE A 84 -2.48 4.44 6.16
CA ILE A 84 -2.33 3.13 6.81
C ILE A 84 -2.38 3.23 8.33
N ARG A 85 -1.80 4.28 8.92
CA ARG A 85 -1.85 4.52 10.36
C ARG A 85 -3.29 4.75 10.81
N GLU A 86 -4.01 5.64 10.14
CA GLU A 86 -5.40 5.94 10.46
C GLU A 86 -6.30 4.70 10.32
N LEU A 87 -6.12 3.92 9.25
CA LEU A 87 -6.86 2.67 9.05
C LEU A 87 -6.60 1.67 10.19
N ARG A 88 -5.35 1.54 10.64
CA ARG A 88 -4.99 0.66 11.76
C ARG A 88 -5.55 1.16 13.09
N GLU A 89 -5.55 2.47 13.32
CA GLU A 89 -6.13 3.06 14.53
C GLU A 89 -7.64 2.84 14.57
N ARG A 90 -8.34 3.05 13.45
CA ARG A 90 -9.78 2.73 13.31
C ARG A 90 -10.06 1.24 13.51
N GLU A 91 -9.24 0.36 12.94
CA GLU A 91 -9.37 -1.09 13.13
C GLU A 91 -9.18 -1.50 14.60
N LYS A 92 -8.17 -0.92 15.26
CA LYS A 92 -7.90 -1.15 16.68
C LYS A 92 -9.06 -0.68 17.54
N PHE A 93 -9.54 0.55 17.35
CA PHE A 93 -10.70 1.08 18.05
C PHE A 93 -11.92 0.19 17.86
N ARG A 94 -12.22 -0.23 16.62
CA ARG A 94 -13.33 -1.13 16.33
C ARG A 94 -13.21 -2.47 17.08
N ARG A 95 -12.01 -3.06 17.14
CA ARG A 95 -11.78 -4.32 17.87
C ARG A 95 -11.97 -4.16 19.36
N GLU A 96 -11.41 -3.11 19.95
CA GLU A 96 -11.54 -2.81 21.38
C GLU A 96 -13.01 -2.52 21.74
N PHE A 97 -13.69 -1.73 20.92
CA PHE A 97 -15.11 -1.41 21.08
C PHE A 97 -15.99 -2.67 21.08
N ILE A 98 -15.86 -3.52 20.04
CA ILE A 98 -16.63 -4.77 19.95
C ILE A 98 -16.30 -5.69 21.15
N GLY A 99 -15.03 -5.76 21.55
CA GLY A 99 -14.61 -6.55 22.71
C GLY A 99 -15.26 -6.07 24.01
N ASN A 100 -15.28 -4.77 24.24
CA ASN A 100 -15.89 -4.16 25.43
C ASN A 100 -17.40 -4.39 25.45
N VAL A 101 -18.10 -4.10 24.34
CA VAL A 101 -19.55 -4.34 24.21
C VAL A 101 -19.88 -5.82 24.47
N ALA A 102 -19.13 -6.74 23.88
CA ALA A 102 -19.37 -8.18 24.10
C ALA A 102 -19.16 -8.58 25.57
N HIS A 103 -18.18 -7.99 26.26
CA HIS A 103 -17.94 -8.26 27.68
C HIS A 103 -19.06 -7.72 28.57
N GLU A 104 -19.49 -6.49 28.32
CA GLU A 104 -20.55 -5.82 29.07
C GLU A 104 -21.91 -6.49 28.88
N LEU A 105 -22.20 -7.02 27.69
CA LEU A 105 -23.42 -7.80 27.42
C LEU A 105 -23.39 -9.18 28.08
N LYS A 106 -22.24 -9.87 28.10
CA LYS A 106 -22.13 -11.24 28.62
C LYS A 106 -22.54 -11.34 30.09
N THR A 107 -22.13 -10.38 30.90
CA THR A 107 -22.38 -10.38 32.36
C THR A 107 -23.87 -10.36 32.72
N PRO A 108 -24.70 -9.40 32.28
CA PRO A 108 -26.13 -9.41 32.54
C PRO A 108 -26.83 -10.61 31.91
N ILE A 109 -26.44 -11.07 30.72
CA ILE A 109 -27.00 -12.31 30.13
C ILE A 109 -26.80 -13.50 31.05
N PHE A 110 -25.57 -13.71 31.53
CA PHE A 110 -25.25 -14.83 32.42
C PHE A 110 -25.99 -14.73 33.76
N ASN A 111 -26.09 -13.53 34.33
CA ASN A 111 -26.82 -13.32 35.59
C ASN A 111 -28.32 -13.59 35.43
N ILE A 112 -28.95 -13.07 34.36
CA ILE A 112 -30.36 -13.35 34.05
C ILE A 112 -30.57 -14.86 33.91
N GLN A 113 -29.73 -15.53 33.12
CA GLN A 113 -29.82 -16.97 32.93
C GLN A 113 -29.70 -17.73 34.25
N GLY A 114 -28.77 -17.34 35.12
CA GLY A 114 -28.60 -17.93 36.45
C GLY A 114 -29.84 -17.75 37.34
N TYR A 115 -30.41 -16.55 37.40
CA TYR A 115 -31.63 -16.31 38.19
C TYR A 115 -32.83 -17.10 37.66
N ILE A 116 -33.03 -17.11 36.33
CA ILE A 116 -34.09 -17.89 35.71
C ILE A 116 -33.90 -19.39 35.97
N LEU A 117 -32.68 -19.90 35.87
CA LEU A 117 -32.39 -21.30 36.17
C LEU A 117 -32.71 -21.66 37.63
N THR A 118 -32.28 -20.85 38.60
CA THR A 118 -32.59 -21.10 40.02
C THR A 118 -34.10 -21.06 40.28
N LEU A 119 -34.83 -20.15 39.63
CA LEU A 119 -36.29 -20.12 39.72
C LEU A 119 -36.91 -21.41 39.18
N LEU A 120 -36.45 -21.89 38.02
CA LEU A 120 -36.91 -23.14 37.42
C LEU A 120 -36.56 -24.40 38.23
N GLU A 121 -35.49 -24.36 39.02
CA GLU A 121 -35.00 -25.49 39.86
C GLU A 121 -35.66 -25.54 41.25
N GLY A 122 -36.82 -24.89 41.44
CA GLY A 122 -37.58 -24.90 42.69
C GLY A 122 -37.55 -23.58 43.46
N GLY A 123 -36.89 -22.55 42.93
CA GLY A 123 -36.87 -21.21 43.52
C GLY A 123 -38.18 -20.44 43.35
N LEU A 124 -39.10 -20.88 42.49
CA LEU A 124 -40.43 -20.28 42.33
C LEU A 124 -41.32 -20.53 43.57
N GLU A 125 -41.15 -21.69 44.20
CA GLU A 125 -41.91 -22.13 45.37
C GLU A 125 -41.37 -21.58 46.70
N ASP A 126 -40.19 -20.93 46.69
CA ASP A 126 -39.63 -20.25 47.85
C ASP A 126 -40.00 -18.75 47.85
N ASP A 127 -40.98 -18.38 48.66
CA ASP A 127 -41.45 -17.00 48.84
C ASP A 127 -40.36 -16.01 49.29
N LYS A 128 -39.22 -16.49 49.81
CA LYS A 128 -38.09 -15.63 50.18
C LYS A 128 -37.20 -15.26 49.00
N VAL A 129 -37.25 -16.05 47.91
CA VAL A 129 -36.29 -15.98 46.79
C VAL A 129 -36.99 -15.62 45.49
N ASN A 130 -38.21 -16.11 45.27
CA ASN A 130 -38.91 -16.02 43.98
C ASN A 130 -38.95 -14.60 43.41
N LEU A 131 -39.41 -13.63 44.20
CA LEU A 131 -39.59 -12.25 43.77
C LEU A 131 -38.24 -11.53 43.65
N ASP A 132 -37.31 -11.74 44.59
CA ASP A 132 -35.96 -11.12 44.52
C ASP A 132 -35.23 -11.55 43.24
N PHE A 133 -35.31 -12.82 42.86
CA PHE A 133 -34.64 -13.33 41.67
C PHE A 133 -35.30 -12.84 40.38
N LEU A 134 -36.64 -12.78 40.34
CA LEU A 134 -37.37 -12.15 39.23
C LEU A 134 -36.99 -10.67 39.07
N GLU A 135 -36.91 -9.90 40.16
CA GLU A 135 -36.47 -8.51 40.11
C GLU A 135 -35.02 -8.37 39.65
N ARG A 136 -34.12 -9.24 40.11
CA ARG A 136 -32.71 -9.22 39.67
C ARG A 136 -32.57 -9.56 38.19
N ALA A 137 -33.36 -10.49 37.68
CA ALA A 137 -33.45 -10.78 36.25
C ALA A 137 -33.97 -9.56 35.46
N SER A 138 -35.05 -8.92 35.93
CA SER A 138 -35.59 -7.69 35.32
C SER A 138 -34.53 -6.58 35.26
N ARG A 139 -33.83 -6.31 36.37
CA ARG A 139 -32.71 -5.35 36.41
C ARG A 139 -31.57 -5.71 35.44
N GLY A 140 -31.39 -7.00 35.14
CA GLY A 140 -30.48 -7.47 34.11
C GLY A 140 -30.92 -7.07 32.70
N VAL A 141 -32.21 -7.21 32.38
CA VAL A 141 -32.79 -6.79 31.10
C VAL A 141 -32.71 -5.27 30.92
N ASP A 142 -32.95 -4.50 31.98
CA ASP A 142 -32.79 -3.04 31.94
C ASP A 142 -31.35 -2.64 31.63
N ARG A 143 -30.36 -3.34 32.21
CA ARG A 143 -28.95 -3.13 31.88
C ARG A 143 -28.62 -3.45 30.44
N LEU A 144 -29.15 -4.55 29.90
CA LEU A 144 -28.98 -4.89 28.49
C LEU A 144 -29.54 -3.80 27.58
N THR A 145 -30.72 -3.27 27.91
CA THR A 145 -31.36 -2.17 27.17
C THR A 145 -30.48 -0.94 27.15
N LYS A 146 -29.92 -0.53 28.30
CA LYS A 146 -29.00 0.61 28.38
C LYS A 146 -27.75 0.43 27.53
N ILE A 147 -27.13 -0.76 27.56
CA ILE A 147 -25.94 -1.03 26.73
C ILE A 147 -26.27 -0.91 25.24
N VAL A 148 -27.46 -1.36 24.82
CA VAL A 148 -27.92 -1.23 23.43
C VAL A 148 -28.22 0.23 23.07
N GLU A 149 -28.80 1.01 23.97
CA GLU A 149 -29.02 2.45 23.78
C GLU A 149 -27.68 3.21 23.64
N ASP A 150 -26.71 2.90 24.50
CA ASP A 150 -25.36 3.47 24.42
C ASP A 150 -24.67 3.12 23.09
N LEU A 151 -24.93 1.92 22.54
CA LEU A 151 -24.45 1.50 21.24
C LEU A 151 -25.11 2.27 20.08
N ASP A 152 -26.42 2.54 20.13
CA ASP A 152 -27.12 3.34 19.11
C ASP A 152 -26.58 4.78 19.05
N MET A 153 -26.26 5.36 20.20
CA MET A 153 -25.68 6.69 20.31
C MET A 153 -24.29 6.81 19.69
N ILE A 154 -23.47 5.76 19.75
CA ILE A 154 -22.10 5.75 19.18
C ILE A 154 -22.13 5.41 17.68
N SER A 155 -23.16 4.72 17.20
CA SER A 155 -23.28 4.29 15.80
C SER A 155 -23.86 5.36 14.86
N LYS A 156 -24.34 6.50 15.36
CA LYS A 156 -24.82 7.67 14.58
C LYS A 156 -23.71 8.68 14.35
#